data_AF-A0A0B2UXP2-F1
#
_entry.id   AF-A0A0B2UXP2-F1
#
_cell.length_a   1.000
_cell.length_b   1.000
_cell.length_c   1.000
_cell.angle_alpha   90.00
_cell.angle_beta   90.00
_cell.angle_gamma   90.00
#
_symmetry.space_group_name_H-M   'P 1'
#
loop_
_entity.id
_entity.type
_entity.pdbx_description
1 polymer ?
#
loop_
_entity_poly.entity_id
_entity_poly.type
_entity_poly.pdbx_seq_one_letter_code
_entity_poly.pdbx_strand_id
1 'polypeptide(L)'
;MESLLDAEKDISKIIEDYIASETARLENLRKVSEEYQNRNEKAISEGLKTVTNPISAFLLINHLMTNWRRVEQLMKESEAEGFLRNVTLARHKNQLRYPTEEDLSGATIGLLRLQDTYRLDTTDIANGKIMQAKMTKPLTANDCYEIGRHAYTLEDYYHTILWMQEAKDRLRKENPPSASLADILEYLAFSLYKQGNLKRALQVTEQLYRLNPEHPHAKGNMKWYEDLLVEEGIKPSEHRRDFPPLQNRRPDDGLDDSERTIYEALCRNEVPVSTKATSQLYCYYKMDRPYLYLAPFKVQIMRFNPLVVLFIDVISDEEVEMIQLIAKPRLKRATVQNSRTGELETATYRISKSAWLRGTDHEVVDRINKRIELMTNLDQESSEELQIANYGVGGHYDPHFDFARSDEPKAFESLGTGNRIATALFYMTQPEIGGGTVFTELRTTVMPSKNNALFWYNLYRSGEGDLRTRHAACPVLVGLKWVANKWIHERKQEFRRPCALKLSVQERYVGDLGAPEPRNHPNISPF
;
A
#
# COMPACT_ATOMS: atom_id res chain seq x y z
N MET A 1 -7.04 -0.68 7.44
CA MET A 1 -8.14 -0.26 6.56
C MET A 1 -9.47 -0.47 7.27
N GLU A 2 -9.99 -1.69 7.45
CA GLU A 2 -11.27 -1.89 8.16
C GLU A 2 -11.30 -1.24 9.57
N SER A 3 -10.25 -1.46 10.38
CA SER A 3 -10.16 -0.83 11.71
C SER A 3 -10.02 0.71 11.71
N LEU A 4 -9.70 1.32 10.57
CA LEU A 4 -9.60 2.79 10.45
C LEU A 4 -10.98 3.41 10.24
N LEU A 5 -11.90 2.70 9.58
CA LEU A 5 -13.29 3.15 9.40
C LEU A 5 -14.03 3.19 10.74
N ASP A 6 -13.74 2.25 11.63
CA ASP A 6 -14.30 2.27 12.99
C ASP A 6 -13.73 3.44 13.80
N ALA A 7 -12.43 3.71 13.70
CA ALA A 7 -11.80 4.86 14.35
C ALA A 7 -12.34 6.21 13.84
N GLU A 8 -12.65 6.32 12.55
CA GLU A 8 -13.23 7.53 11.96
C GLU A 8 -14.63 7.84 12.52
N LYS A 9 -15.45 6.82 12.74
CA LYS A 9 -16.78 6.98 13.36
C LYS A 9 -16.68 7.48 14.80
N ASP A 10 -15.71 6.99 15.56
CA ASP A 10 -15.54 7.36 16.96
C ASP A 10 -15.10 8.84 17.12
N ILE A 11 -14.33 9.38 16.16
CA ILE A 11 -13.87 10.78 16.18
C ILE A 11 -15.04 11.76 16.16
N SER A 12 -16.01 11.55 15.26
CA SER A 12 -17.16 12.46 15.13
C SER A 12 -17.88 12.58 16.47
N LYS A 13 -18.11 11.44 17.12
CA LYS A 13 -18.76 11.39 18.42
C LYS A 13 -17.96 12.09 19.51
N ILE A 14 -16.64 11.89 19.56
CA ILE A 14 -15.77 12.58 20.53
C ILE A 14 -15.85 14.11 20.36
N ILE A 15 -15.85 14.59 19.11
CA ILE A 15 -15.95 16.02 18.80
C ILE A 15 -17.32 16.55 19.21
N GLU A 16 -18.40 15.84 18.88
CA GLU A 16 -19.77 16.21 19.25
C GLU A 16 -19.95 16.26 20.78
N ASP A 17 -19.43 15.28 21.51
CA ASP A 17 -19.50 15.23 22.97
C ASP A 17 -18.73 16.42 23.61
N TYR A 18 -17.56 16.77 23.07
CA TYR A 18 -16.79 17.94 23.51
C TYR A 18 -17.53 19.25 23.21
N ILE A 19 -18.07 19.40 22.00
CA ILE A 19 -18.86 20.58 21.62
C ILE A 19 -20.06 20.74 22.53
N ALA A 20 -20.77 19.65 22.84
CA ALA A 20 -21.93 19.68 23.73
C ALA A 20 -21.53 20.16 25.14
N SER A 21 -20.42 19.65 25.69
CA SER A 21 -19.91 20.07 27.00
C SER A 21 -19.51 21.56 27.02
N GLU A 22 -18.72 22.01 26.05
CA GLU A 22 -18.30 23.41 25.96
C GLU A 22 -19.50 24.34 25.71
N THR A 23 -20.48 23.91 24.91
CA THR A 23 -21.72 24.68 24.70
C THR A 23 -22.48 24.86 26.02
N ALA A 24 -22.62 23.80 26.82
CA ALA A 24 -23.26 23.88 28.13
C ALA A 24 -22.51 24.82 29.09
N ARG A 25 -21.17 24.79 29.10
CA ARG A 25 -20.34 25.71 29.87
C ARG A 25 -20.55 27.17 29.43
N LEU A 26 -20.55 27.42 28.12
CA LEU A 26 -20.78 28.74 27.54
C LEU A 26 -22.21 29.25 27.80
N GLU A 27 -23.22 28.38 27.78
CA GLU A 27 -24.60 28.74 28.16
C GLU A 27 -24.70 29.11 29.64
N ASN A 28 -23.98 28.42 30.52
CA ASN A 28 -23.92 28.76 31.93
C ASN A 28 -23.26 30.14 32.15
N LEU A 29 -22.15 30.41 31.43
CA LEU A 29 -21.51 31.73 31.41
C LEU A 29 -22.43 32.83 30.89
N ARG A 30 -23.22 32.55 29.84
CA ARG A 30 -24.24 33.50 29.32
C ARG A 30 -25.28 33.84 30.38
N LYS A 31 -25.85 32.83 31.07
CA LYS A 31 -26.82 33.07 32.15
C LYS A 31 -26.25 33.94 33.27
N VAL A 32 -25.02 33.66 33.70
CA VAL A 32 -24.33 34.48 34.72
C VAL A 32 -24.10 35.91 34.22
N SER A 33 -23.76 36.09 32.94
CA SER A 33 -23.59 37.43 32.34
C SER A 33 -24.91 38.20 32.28
N GLU A 34 -26.02 37.55 31.91
CA GLU A 34 -27.35 38.18 31.86
C GLU A 34 -27.83 38.59 33.25
N GLU A 35 -27.61 37.75 34.26
CA GLU A 35 -27.87 38.10 35.67
C GLU A 35 -27.06 39.33 36.10
N TYR A 36 -25.82 39.45 35.63
CA TYR A 36 -24.94 40.57 35.93
C TYR A 36 -25.41 41.86 35.25
N GLN A 37 -25.82 41.79 33.98
CA GLN A 37 -26.35 42.93 33.22
C GLN A 37 -27.63 43.47 33.85
N ASN A 38 -28.63 42.62 34.08
CA ASN A 38 -29.90 43.00 34.69
C ASN A 38 -29.72 43.65 36.08
N ARG A 39 -28.75 43.18 36.87
CA ARG A 39 -28.45 43.74 38.19
C ARG A 39 -27.69 45.06 38.11
N ASN A 40 -26.71 45.18 37.21
CA ASN A 40 -25.97 46.41 37.02
C ASN A 40 -26.90 47.53 36.51
N GLU A 41 -27.82 47.23 35.59
CA GLU A 41 -28.83 48.20 35.16
C GLU A 41 -29.67 48.72 36.34
N LYS A 42 -30.09 47.83 37.23
CA LYS A 42 -30.82 48.20 38.45
C LYS A 42 -29.97 49.06 39.40
N ALA A 43 -28.73 48.67 39.66
CA ALA A 43 -27.81 49.41 40.53
C ALA A 43 -27.42 50.79 39.96
N ILE A 44 -27.24 50.89 38.64
CA ILE A 44 -26.96 52.15 37.93
C ILE A 44 -28.19 53.08 37.97
N SER A 45 -29.40 52.53 37.85
CA SER A 45 -30.65 53.30 37.93
C SER A 45 -30.93 53.87 39.33
N GLU A 46 -30.48 53.21 40.39
CA GLU A 46 -30.69 53.61 41.79
C GLU A 46 -29.60 54.59 42.33
N GLY A 47 -28.46 54.71 41.63
CA GLY A 47 -27.44 55.74 41.84
C GLY A 47 -26.76 55.73 43.22
N LEU A 48 -26.41 56.91 43.76
CA LEU A 48 -25.67 57.09 45.03
C LEU A 48 -26.38 56.51 46.28
N LYS A 49 -27.68 56.16 46.19
CA LYS A 49 -28.44 55.57 47.31
C LYS A 49 -27.99 54.14 47.65
N THR A 50 -27.46 53.40 46.67
CA THR A 50 -27.02 52.01 46.81
C THR A 50 -25.67 51.89 47.52
N VAL A 51 -24.87 52.96 47.54
CA VAL A 51 -23.51 52.99 48.10
C VAL A 51 -23.47 53.63 49.49
N THR A 52 -24.52 54.36 49.88
CA THR A 52 -24.63 55.02 51.20
C THR A 52 -25.27 54.12 52.27
N ASN A 53 -25.93 53.03 51.87
CA ASN A 53 -26.47 52.02 52.79
C ASN A 53 -25.42 50.92 53.05
N PRO A 54 -25.02 50.65 54.31
CA PRO A 54 -23.97 49.67 54.64
C PRO A 54 -24.26 48.24 54.16
N ILE A 55 -25.53 47.82 54.15
CA ILE A 55 -25.95 46.50 53.68
C ILE A 55 -25.82 46.44 52.16
N SER A 56 -26.24 47.49 51.45
CA SER A 56 -26.17 47.56 49.99
C SER A 56 -24.72 47.64 49.49
N ALA A 57 -23.86 48.39 50.20
CA ALA A 57 -22.43 48.43 49.95
C ALA A 57 -21.73 47.08 50.21
N PHE A 58 -22.07 46.40 51.31
CA PHE A 58 -21.57 45.03 51.57
C PHE A 58 -22.01 44.04 50.49
N LEU A 59 -23.29 44.06 50.09
CA LEU A 59 -23.81 43.16 49.05
C LEU A 59 -23.13 43.42 47.70
N LEU A 60 -22.89 44.69 47.34
CA LEU A 60 -22.18 45.07 46.12
C LEU A 60 -20.73 44.54 46.13
N ILE A 61 -19.98 44.82 47.20
CA ILE A 61 -18.57 44.38 47.34
C ILE A 61 -18.48 42.85 47.39
N ASN A 62 -19.32 42.20 48.20
CA ASN A 62 -19.34 40.75 48.31
C ASN A 62 -19.66 40.10 46.98
N HIS A 63 -20.67 40.58 46.25
CA HIS A 63 -21.00 40.07 44.92
C HIS A 63 -19.91 40.32 43.89
N LEU A 64 -19.27 41.49 43.89
CA LEU A 64 -18.12 41.77 43.03
C LEU A 64 -17.01 40.75 43.28
N MET A 65 -16.72 40.41 44.54
CA MET A 65 -15.68 39.45 44.86
C MET A 65 -16.07 37.99 44.61
N THR A 66 -17.25 37.55 45.04
CA THR A 66 -17.66 36.14 44.98
C THR A 66 -18.13 35.74 43.58
N ASN A 67 -18.88 36.62 42.90
CA ASN A 67 -19.38 36.29 41.56
C ASN A 67 -18.27 36.40 40.52
N TRP A 68 -17.33 37.34 40.69
CA TRP A 68 -16.16 37.40 39.80
C TRP A 68 -15.31 36.14 39.92
N ARG A 69 -15.05 35.64 41.14
CA ARG A 69 -14.37 34.35 41.34
C ARG A 69 -15.10 33.19 40.67
N ARG A 70 -16.44 33.17 40.71
CA ARG A 70 -17.26 32.16 40.04
C ARG A 70 -17.17 32.26 38.51
N VAL A 71 -17.19 33.47 37.94
CA VAL A 71 -17.00 33.70 36.50
C VAL A 71 -15.60 33.25 36.07
N GLU A 72 -14.58 33.63 36.83
CA GLU A 72 -13.19 33.23 36.59
C GLU A 72 -13.03 31.71 36.61
N GLN A 73 -13.69 31.03 37.56
CA GLN A 73 -13.71 29.57 37.65
C GLN A 73 -14.38 28.95 36.41
N LEU A 74 -15.59 29.39 36.04
CA LEU A 74 -16.28 28.89 34.83
C LEU A 74 -15.48 29.15 33.55
N MET A 75 -14.75 30.27 33.47
CA MET A 75 -13.86 30.57 32.35
C MET A 75 -12.67 29.61 32.27
N LYS A 76 -12.13 29.19 33.43
CA LYS A 76 -10.97 28.30 33.56
C LYS A 76 -11.31 26.81 33.47
N GLU A 77 -12.54 26.40 33.78
CA GLU A 77 -13.01 25.02 33.75
C GLU A 77 -13.30 24.51 32.33
N SER A 78 -12.42 24.74 31.36
CA SER A 78 -12.55 24.05 30.07
C SER A 78 -12.29 22.56 30.27
N GLU A 79 -13.16 21.72 29.73
CA GLU A 79 -13.01 20.26 29.82
C GLU A 79 -12.06 19.70 28.76
N ALA A 80 -11.45 20.56 27.94
CA ALA A 80 -10.57 20.19 26.83
C ALA A 80 -9.44 19.24 27.27
N GLU A 81 -8.75 19.55 28.38
CA GLU A 81 -7.66 18.69 28.88
C GLU A 81 -8.16 17.31 29.32
N GLY A 82 -9.35 17.24 29.94
CA GLY A 82 -9.98 15.99 30.36
C GLY A 82 -10.36 15.11 29.18
N PHE A 83 -10.96 15.71 28.14
CA PHE A 83 -11.29 15.04 26.89
C PHE A 83 -10.04 14.54 26.17
N LEU A 84 -9.03 15.39 25.99
CA LEU A 84 -7.76 15.01 25.35
C LEU A 84 -7.05 13.87 26.10
N ARG A 85 -7.10 13.88 27.44
CA ARG A 85 -6.55 12.79 28.26
C ARG A 85 -7.33 11.49 28.06
N ASN A 86 -8.66 11.54 28.00
CA ASN A 86 -9.49 10.35 27.76
C ASN A 86 -9.24 9.75 26.36
N VAL A 87 -9.13 10.59 25.32
CA VAL A 87 -8.75 10.15 23.97
C VAL A 87 -7.38 9.49 24.00
N THR A 88 -6.41 10.09 24.69
CA THR A 88 -5.05 9.54 24.82
C THR A 88 -5.06 8.19 25.56
N LEU A 89 -5.85 8.04 26.62
CA LEU A 89 -6.00 6.77 27.35
C LEU A 89 -6.67 5.69 26.49
N ALA A 90 -7.69 6.05 25.72
CA ALA A 90 -8.36 5.12 24.81
C ALA A 90 -7.41 4.64 23.69
N ARG A 91 -6.51 5.52 23.21
CA ARG A 91 -5.42 5.15 22.31
C ARG A 91 -4.48 4.11 22.93
N HIS A 92 -4.00 4.35 24.15
CA HIS A 92 -3.09 3.42 24.83
C HIS A 92 -3.71 2.05 25.11
N LYS A 93 -5.02 1.97 25.32
CA LYS A 93 -5.74 0.70 25.55
C LYS A 93 -6.07 -0.06 24.26
N ASN A 94 -5.59 0.38 23.08
CA ASN A 94 -5.97 -0.15 21.76
C ASN A 94 -7.49 -0.13 21.50
N GLN A 95 -8.25 0.72 22.22
CA GLN A 95 -9.68 0.90 22.00
C GLN A 95 -9.94 1.88 20.85
N LEU A 96 -9.04 2.85 20.65
CA LEU A 96 -8.99 3.70 19.46
C LEU A 96 -7.66 3.52 18.73
N ARG A 97 -7.71 3.10 17.46
CA ARG A 97 -6.52 2.83 16.64
C ARG A 97 -6.38 3.90 15.55
N TYR A 98 -5.55 4.90 15.82
CA TYR A 98 -5.26 5.96 14.85
C TYR A 98 -4.11 5.56 13.94
N PRO A 99 -4.13 6.01 12.67
CA PRO A 99 -2.95 5.96 11.84
C PRO A 99 -1.86 6.87 12.42
N THR A 100 -0.63 6.41 12.29
CA THR A 100 0.60 7.11 12.65
C THR A 100 1.18 7.83 11.44
N GLU A 101 2.21 8.66 11.63
CA GLU A 101 2.96 9.24 10.50
C GLU A 101 3.58 8.15 9.61
N GLU A 102 3.97 7.00 10.17
CA GLU A 102 4.45 5.85 9.40
C GLU A 102 3.35 5.28 8.48
N ASP A 103 2.11 5.22 8.96
CA ASP A 103 0.97 4.74 8.15
C ASP A 103 0.66 5.70 7.00
N LEU A 104 0.75 7.02 7.24
CA LEU A 104 0.57 8.03 6.20
C LEU A 104 1.71 7.97 5.16
N SER A 105 2.95 7.87 5.62
CA SER A 105 4.11 7.70 4.73
C SER A 105 3.99 6.42 3.89
N GLY A 106 3.62 5.30 4.51
CA GLY A 106 3.37 4.03 3.82
C GLY A 106 2.23 4.12 2.79
N ALA A 107 1.16 4.85 3.10
CA ALA A 107 0.06 5.10 2.16
C ALA A 107 0.52 5.94 0.96
N THR A 108 1.31 6.99 1.19
CA THR A 108 1.90 7.81 0.11
C THR A 108 2.81 6.99 -0.78
N ILE A 109 3.74 6.22 -0.20
CA ILE A 109 4.62 5.31 -0.96
C ILE A 109 3.79 4.32 -1.79
N GLY A 110 2.72 3.79 -1.21
CA GLY A 110 1.76 2.93 -1.92
C GLY A 110 1.14 3.63 -3.12
N LEU A 111 0.67 4.87 -2.95
CA LEU A 111 0.06 5.67 -4.01
C LEU A 111 1.04 5.97 -5.14
N LEU A 112 2.26 6.41 -4.83
CA LEU A 112 3.29 6.70 -5.83
C LEU A 112 3.69 5.44 -6.61
N ARG A 113 3.83 4.29 -5.93
CA ARG A 113 4.08 3.00 -6.61
C ARG A 113 2.96 2.64 -7.58
N LEU A 114 1.70 2.87 -7.19
CA LEU A 114 0.55 2.62 -8.05
C LEU A 114 0.54 3.56 -9.26
N GLN A 115 0.86 4.84 -9.03
CA GLN A 115 1.01 5.84 -10.09
C GLN A 115 2.00 5.38 -11.14
N ASP A 116 3.18 4.94 -10.71
CA ASP A 116 4.21 4.44 -11.60
C ASP A 116 3.81 3.15 -12.32
N THR A 117 3.46 2.12 -11.56
CA THR A 117 3.23 0.77 -12.09
C THR A 117 2.11 0.78 -13.12
N TYR A 118 1.05 1.55 -12.88
CA TYR A 118 -0.11 1.62 -13.75
C TYR A 118 -0.11 2.84 -14.68
N ARG A 119 0.97 3.63 -14.72
CA ARG A 119 1.09 4.87 -15.53
C ARG A 119 -0.11 5.80 -15.35
N LEU A 120 -0.52 6.00 -14.10
CA LEU A 120 -1.67 6.83 -13.78
C LEU A 120 -1.28 8.31 -13.89
N ASP A 121 -2.12 9.10 -14.53
CA ASP A 121 -1.95 10.55 -14.60
C ASP A 121 -2.23 11.20 -13.24
N THR A 122 -1.40 12.15 -12.83
CA THR A 122 -1.56 12.87 -11.55
C THR A 122 -2.92 13.55 -11.44
N THR A 123 -3.37 14.17 -12.52
CA THR A 123 -4.62 14.92 -12.58
C THR A 123 -5.80 13.96 -12.43
N ASP A 124 -5.75 12.81 -13.10
CA ASP A 124 -6.77 11.77 -12.98
C ASP A 124 -6.85 11.22 -11.55
N ILE A 125 -5.70 10.88 -10.93
CA ILE A 125 -5.66 10.44 -9.53
C ILE A 125 -6.26 11.53 -8.63
N ALA A 126 -5.81 12.78 -8.80
CA ALA A 126 -6.27 13.89 -7.98
C ALA A 126 -7.76 14.24 -8.21
N ASN A 127 -8.33 13.88 -9.36
CA ASN A 127 -9.77 13.96 -9.62
C ASN A 127 -10.56 12.78 -9.05
N GLY A 128 -9.91 11.82 -8.38
CA GLY A 128 -10.54 10.61 -7.86
C GLY A 128 -10.88 9.60 -8.96
N LYS A 129 -10.22 9.69 -10.12
CA LYS A 129 -10.44 8.82 -11.28
C LYS A 129 -9.27 7.83 -11.41
N ILE A 130 -9.52 6.58 -11.06
CA ILE A 130 -8.54 5.50 -11.17
C ILE A 130 -9.01 4.48 -12.21
N MET A 131 -8.47 4.54 -13.42
CA MET A 131 -8.81 3.63 -14.53
C MET A 131 -10.33 3.47 -14.71
N GLN A 132 -10.86 2.26 -14.50
CA GLN A 132 -12.28 1.89 -14.62
C GLN A 132 -12.98 1.80 -13.25
N ALA A 133 -12.28 2.16 -12.17
CA ALA A 133 -12.83 2.13 -10.84
C ALA A 133 -13.91 3.20 -10.65
N LYS A 134 -14.77 3.00 -9.65
CA LYS A 134 -15.76 4.00 -9.27
C LYS A 134 -15.06 5.30 -8.86
N MET A 135 -15.50 6.41 -9.45
CA MET A 135 -14.98 7.73 -9.09
C MET A 135 -15.18 8.03 -7.60
N THR A 136 -14.15 8.57 -6.97
CA THR A 136 -14.14 8.98 -5.57
C THR A 136 -14.10 10.51 -5.46
N LYS A 137 -14.05 11.02 -4.23
CA LYS A 137 -13.93 12.45 -3.97
C LYS A 137 -12.59 12.97 -4.51
N PRO A 138 -12.57 14.10 -5.24
CA PRO A 138 -11.31 14.70 -5.69
C PRO A 138 -10.49 15.21 -4.50
N LEU A 139 -9.17 15.18 -4.68
CA LEU A 139 -8.19 15.74 -3.76
C LEU A 139 -8.22 17.27 -3.81
N THR A 140 -7.99 17.91 -2.66
CA THR A 140 -7.74 19.35 -2.57
C THR A 140 -6.30 19.69 -2.99
N ALA A 141 -5.99 20.98 -3.17
CA ALA A 141 -4.63 21.44 -3.38
C ALA A 141 -3.73 21.08 -2.19
N ASN A 142 -4.25 21.13 -0.97
CA ASN A 142 -3.53 20.71 0.23
C ASN A 142 -3.22 19.21 0.22
N ASP A 143 -4.17 18.35 -0.15
CA ASP A 143 -3.91 16.90 -0.25
C ASP A 143 -2.80 16.60 -1.28
N CYS A 144 -2.81 17.29 -2.42
CA CYS A 144 -1.75 17.16 -3.43
C CYS A 144 -0.39 17.68 -2.93
N TYR A 145 -0.39 18.80 -2.21
CA TYR A 145 0.81 19.35 -1.56
C TYR A 145 1.39 18.36 -0.54
N GLU A 146 0.54 17.75 0.29
CA GLU A 146 0.95 16.77 1.30
C GLU A 146 1.57 15.51 0.67
N ILE A 147 0.97 14.98 -0.40
CA ILE A 147 1.55 13.87 -1.18
C ILE A 147 2.93 14.26 -1.74
N GLY A 148 3.04 15.44 -2.35
CA GLY A 148 4.30 15.95 -2.89
C GLY A 148 5.36 16.18 -1.81
N ARG A 149 4.96 16.69 -0.64
CA ARG A 149 5.86 16.94 0.49
C ARG A 149 6.40 15.62 1.06
N HIS A 150 5.56 14.61 1.17
CA HIS A 150 6.01 13.27 1.58
C HIS A 150 6.95 12.65 0.54
N ALA A 151 6.66 12.75 -0.76
CA ALA A 151 7.58 12.34 -1.81
C ALA A 151 8.95 13.02 -1.66
N TYR A 152 8.95 14.33 -1.38
CA TYR A 152 10.17 15.11 -1.16
C TYR A 152 11.00 14.59 0.02
N THR A 153 10.35 14.24 1.13
CA THR A 153 11.06 13.68 2.31
C THR A 153 11.74 12.34 2.04
N LEU A 154 11.27 11.62 1.02
CA LEU A 154 11.86 10.36 0.55
C LEU A 154 12.89 10.58 -0.57
N GLU A 155 13.26 11.84 -0.83
CA GLU A 155 14.14 12.26 -1.94
C GLU A 155 13.60 11.89 -3.33
N ASP A 156 12.30 11.63 -3.43
CA ASP A 156 11.59 11.37 -4.68
C ASP A 156 11.18 12.69 -5.34
N TYR A 157 12.17 13.36 -5.93
CA TYR A 157 11.95 14.62 -6.64
C TYR A 157 11.11 14.46 -7.91
N TYR A 158 11.05 13.24 -8.47
CA TYR A 158 10.23 12.94 -9.64
C TYR A 158 8.75 13.14 -9.35
N HIS A 159 8.25 12.46 -8.32
CA HIS A 159 6.87 12.61 -7.88
C HIS A 159 6.62 13.96 -7.22
N THR A 160 7.60 14.54 -6.52
CA THR A 160 7.46 15.87 -5.94
C THR A 160 7.11 16.92 -7.00
N ILE A 161 7.82 16.94 -8.14
CA ILE A 161 7.54 17.88 -9.23
C ILE A 161 6.11 17.70 -9.75
N LEU A 162 5.71 16.45 -9.99
CA LEU A 162 4.40 16.09 -10.51
C LEU A 162 3.26 16.56 -9.57
N TRP A 163 3.36 16.23 -8.29
CA TRP A 163 2.33 16.55 -7.29
C TRP A 163 2.31 18.03 -6.89
N MET A 164 3.47 18.70 -6.82
CA MET A 164 3.51 20.14 -6.56
C MET A 164 2.96 20.97 -7.73
N GLN A 165 3.13 20.50 -8.98
CA GLN A 165 2.48 21.13 -10.13
C GLN A 165 0.96 21.00 -10.06
N GLU A 166 0.44 19.80 -9.79
CA GLU A 166 -1.00 19.55 -9.62
C GLU A 166 -1.57 20.37 -8.45
N ALA A 167 -0.87 20.42 -7.31
CA ALA A 167 -1.26 21.24 -6.16
C ALA A 167 -1.38 22.72 -6.55
N LYS A 168 -0.39 23.27 -7.27
CA LYS A 168 -0.41 24.66 -7.75
C LYS A 168 -1.58 24.93 -8.70
N ASP A 169 -1.86 24.01 -9.61
CA ASP A 169 -2.92 24.19 -10.61
C ASP A 169 -4.32 24.04 -10.01
N ARG A 170 -4.48 23.21 -8.98
CA ARG A 170 -5.72 23.15 -8.18
C ARG A 170 -5.91 24.39 -7.32
N LEU A 171 -4.86 24.89 -6.68
CA LEU A 171 -4.93 26.04 -5.80
C LEU A 171 -5.50 27.28 -6.53
N ARG A 172 -5.20 27.43 -7.82
CA ARG A 172 -5.77 28.50 -8.67
C ARG A 172 -7.29 28.44 -8.83
N LYS A 173 -7.89 27.26 -8.63
CA LYS A 173 -9.32 26.99 -8.78
C LYS A 173 -10.05 26.95 -7.44
N GLU A 174 -9.33 26.86 -6.33
CA GLU A 174 -9.89 26.80 -4.99
C GLU A 174 -10.17 28.20 -4.41
N ASN A 175 -11.30 28.33 -3.72
CA ASN A 175 -11.66 29.53 -2.99
C ASN A 175 -12.50 29.17 -1.74
N PRO A 176 -11.99 29.33 -0.51
CA PRO A 176 -10.64 29.79 -0.17
C PRO A 176 -9.55 28.77 -0.54
N PRO A 177 -8.28 29.20 -0.70
CA PRO A 177 -7.16 28.30 -0.95
C PRO A 177 -6.93 27.34 0.23
N SER A 178 -6.76 26.05 -0.04
CA SER A 178 -6.49 25.06 1.01
C SER A 178 -5.02 24.95 1.41
N ALA A 179 -4.08 25.49 0.61
CA ALA A 179 -2.64 25.40 0.84
C ALA A 179 -1.91 26.74 0.56
N SER A 180 -0.68 26.87 1.06
CA SER A 180 0.20 28.02 0.79
C SER A 180 0.86 27.89 -0.58
N LEU A 181 0.64 28.88 -1.46
CA LEU A 181 1.34 28.93 -2.74
C LEU A 181 2.86 29.10 -2.55
N ALA A 182 3.30 29.79 -1.50
CA ALA A 182 4.72 29.98 -1.22
C ALA A 182 5.39 28.63 -0.95
N ASP A 183 4.77 27.80 -0.09
CA ASP A 183 5.30 26.50 0.30
C ASP A 183 5.37 25.57 -0.92
N ILE A 184 4.33 25.53 -1.75
CA ILE A 184 4.32 24.73 -2.99
C ILE A 184 5.48 25.15 -3.92
N LEU A 185 5.69 26.47 -4.10
CA LEU A 185 6.76 26.96 -4.97
C LEU A 185 8.15 26.64 -4.42
N GLU A 186 8.34 26.64 -3.10
CA GLU A 186 9.61 26.28 -2.47
C GLU A 186 10.02 24.84 -2.78
N TYR A 187 9.15 23.87 -2.48
CA TYR A 187 9.42 22.46 -2.77
C TYR A 187 9.55 22.18 -4.27
N LEU A 188 8.73 22.82 -5.10
CA LEU A 188 8.79 22.68 -6.55
C LEU A 188 10.12 23.21 -7.11
N ALA A 189 10.57 24.39 -6.66
CA ALA A 189 11.82 24.99 -7.11
C ALA A 189 13.02 24.10 -6.79
N PHE A 190 13.12 23.62 -5.55
CA PHE A 190 14.23 22.77 -5.14
C PHE A 190 14.22 21.42 -5.88
N SER A 191 13.05 20.81 -6.05
CA SER A 191 12.94 19.53 -6.76
C SER A 191 13.31 19.66 -8.24
N LEU A 192 12.89 20.76 -8.88
CA LEU A 192 13.31 21.08 -10.26
C LEU A 192 14.83 21.23 -10.36
N TYR A 193 15.47 21.88 -9.37
CA TYR A 193 16.93 21.99 -9.30
C TYR A 193 17.59 20.61 -9.18
N LYS A 194 17.12 19.76 -8.26
CA LYS A 194 17.65 18.40 -8.06
C LYS A 194 17.52 17.51 -9.30
N GLN A 195 16.52 17.74 -10.14
CA GLN A 195 16.32 17.08 -11.42
C GLN A 195 17.06 17.76 -12.60
N GLY A 196 17.93 18.73 -12.33
CA GLY A 196 18.77 19.41 -13.34
C GLY A 196 18.06 20.49 -14.16
N ASN A 197 16.88 20.97 -13.72
CA ASN A 197 16.11 21.99 -14.43
C ASN A 197 16.40 23.41 -13.91
N LEU A 198 17.66 23.84 -13.93
CA LEU A 198 18.12 25.11 -13.32
C LEU A 198 17.31 26.34 -13.78
N LYS A 199 17.10 26.52 -15.09
CA LYS A 199 16.30 27.66 -15.61
C LYS A 199 14.88 27.68 -15.05
N ARG A 200 14.23 26.52 -14.91
CA ARG A 200 12.88 26.41 -14.33
C ARG A 200 12.91 26.63 -12.84
N ALA A 201 13.89 26.08 -12.13
CA ALA A 201 14.07 26.30 -10.70
C ALA A 201 14.23 27.80 -10.39
N LEU A 202 15.05 28.52 -11.18
CA LEU A 202 15.20 29.97 -11.09
C LEU A 202 13.86 30.69 -11.34
N GLN A 203 13.13 30.34 -12.39
CA GLN A 203 11.83 30.95 -12.70
C GLN A 203 10.80 30.76 -11.56
N VAL A 204 10.73 29.56 -10.97
CA VAL A 204 9.82 29.26 -9.85
C VAL A 204 10.27 30.02 -8.60
N THR A 205 11.57 30.10 -8.34
CA THR A 205 12.12 30.84 -7.19
C THR A 205 11.88 32.35 -7.32
N GLU A 206 11.95 32.92 -8.53
CA GLU A 206 11.56 34.31 -8.76
C GLU A 206 10.08 34.56 -8.46
N GLN A 207 9.19 33.61 -8.77
CA GLN A 207 7.78 33.70 -8.42
C GLN A 207 7.59 33.66 -6.89
N LEU A 208 8.31 32.78 -6.21
CA LEU A 208 8.32 32.70 -4.75
C LEU A 208 8.79 34.02 -4.12
N TYR A 209 9.89 34.59 -4.62
CA TYR A 209 10.43 35.85 -4.13
C TYR A 209 9.47 37.04 -4.35
N ARG A 210 8.75 37.08 -5.48
CA ARG A 210 7.72 38.12 -5.71
C ARG A 210 6.53 37.98 -4.77
N LEU A 211 6.16 36.75 -4.40
CA LEU A 211 5.06 36.47 -3.48
C LEU A 211 5.46 36.78 -2.02
N ASN A 212 6.68 36.41 -1.62
CA ASN A 212 7.21 36.63 -0.29
C ASN A 212 8.68 37.10 -0.36
N PRO A 213 8.92 38.42 -0.44
CA PRO A 213 10.28 38.98 -0.51
C PRO A 213 11.15 38.68 0.72
N GLU A 214 10.52 38.44 1.87
CA GLU A 214 11.19 38.13 3.15
C GLU A 214 11.40 36.61 3.33
N HIS A 215 11.16 35.80 2.30
CA HIS A 215 11.36 34.36 2.37
C HIS A 215 12.83 34.02 2.66
N PRO A 216 13.16 33.21 3.68
CA PRO A 216 14.53 32.98 4.15
C PRO A 216 15.50 32.51 3.06
N HIS A 217 15.00 31.68 2.14
CA HIS A 217 15.83 31.01 1.13
C HIS A 217 15.70 31.57 -0.29
N ALA A 218 14.64 32.32 -0.63
CA ALA A 218 14.30 32.59 -2.03
C ALA A 218 15.36 33.46 -2.72
N LYS A 219 15.78 34.55 -2.06
CA LYS A 219 16.82 35.46 -2.58
C LYS A 219 18.18 34.77 -2.72
N GLY A 220 18.53 33.92 -1.76
CA GLY A 220 19.77 33.13 -1.78
C GLY A 220 19.76 32.11 -2.91
N ASN A 221 18.68 31.34 -3.05
CA ASN A 221 18.51 30.33 -4.09
C ASN A 221 18.49 30.94 -5.50
N MET A 222 17.89 32.12 -5.69
CA MET A 222 17.94 32.82 -6.98
C MET A 222 19.38 33.09 -7.40
N LYS A 223 20.17 33.72 -6.52
CA LYS A 223 21.58 34.01 -6.81
C LYS A 223 22.37 32.73 -7.06
N TRP A 224 22.16 31.71 -6.22
CA TRP A 224 22.79 30.41 -6.36
C TRP A 224 22.51 29.75 -7.72
N TYR A 225 21.26 29.74 -8.18
CA TYR A 225 20.90 29.19 -9.49
C TYR A 225 21.44 30.02 -10.65
N GLU A 226 21.51 31.35 -10.52
CA GLU A 226 22.15 32.21 -11.51
C GLU A 226 23.66 31.93 -11.62
N ASP A 227 24.34 31.78 -10.50
CA ASP A 227 25.77 31.48 -10.46
C ASP A 227 26.05 30.10 -11.11
N LEU A 228 25.24 29.08 -10.80
CA LEU A 228 25.33 27.75 -11.44
C LEU A 228 25.10 27.80 -12.97
N LEU A 229 24.14 28.60 -13.45
CA LEU A 229 23.91 28.76 -14.89
C LEU A 229 25.12 29.40 -15.60
N VAL A 230 25.79 30.35 -14.94
CA VAL A 230 27.03 30.95 -15.46
C VAL A 230 28.17 29.93 -15.49
N GLU A 231 28.27 29.06 -14.48
CA GLU A 231 29.24 27.96 -14.45
C GLU A 231 29.00 26.94 -15.58
N GLU A 232 27.73 26.69 -15.95
CA GLU A 232 27.35 25.89 -17.13
C GLU A 232 27.60 26.62 -18.47
N GLY A 233 28.13 27.84 -18.45
CA GLY A 233 28.45 28.63 -19.62
C GLY A 233 27.26 29.38 -20.24
N ILE A 234 26.12 29.45 -19.53
CA ILE A 234 24.91 30.15 -19.98
C ILE A 234 25.03 31.63 -19.64
N LYS A 235 24.77 32.51 -20.62
CA LYS A 235 24.85 33.96 -20.41
C LYS A 235 23.66 34.46 -19.57
N PRO A 236 23.85 35.48 -18.70
CA PRO A 236 22.76 36.07 -17.91
C PRO A 236 21.50 36.49 -18.70
N SER A 237 21.68 36.95 -19.94
CA SER A 237 20.60 37.32 -20.86
C SER A 237 19.72 36.13 -21.29
N GLU A 238 20.23 34.91 -21.18
CA GLU A 238 19.58 33.67 -21.61
C GLU A 238 18.93 32.88 -20.45
N HIS A 239 19.14 33.30 -19.19
CA HIS A 239 18.61 32.61 -18.01
C HIS A 239 17.08 32.45 -18.03
N ARG A 240 16.37 33.46 -18.57
CA ARG A 240 14.88 33.50 -18.64
C ARG A 240 14.30 33.17 -20.01
N ARG A 241 15.13 32.71 -20.95
CA ARG A 241 14.72 32.39 -22.32
C ARG A 241 15.10 30.96 -22.65
N ASP A 242 14.48 30.40 -23.68
CA ASP A 242 14.82 29.09 -24.25
C ASP A 242 14.96 28.01 -23.17
N PHE A 243 13.82 27.63 -22.59
CA PHE A 243 13.74 26.58 -21.58
C PHE A 243 13.90 25.21 -22.26
N PRO A 244 14.93 24.41 -21.91
CA PRO A 244 15.06 23.04 -22.40
C PRO A 244 13.82 22.21 -22.06
N PRO A 245 13.56 21.04 -22.66
CA PRO A 245 12.52 20.13 -22.19
C PRO A 245 12.66 19.81 -20.69
N LEU A 246 11.54 19.57 -20.01
CA LEU A 246 11.57 19.19 -18.59
C LEU A 246 12.28 17.84 -18.46
N GLN A 247 13.39 17.80 -17.71
CA GLN A 247 14.02 16.56 -17.31
C GLN A 247 13.37 16.11 -16.01
N ASN A 248 12.73 14.94 -15.99
CA ASN A 248 12.15 14.40 -14.77
C ASN A 248 12.43 12.90 -14.71
N ARG A 249 13.58 12.54 -14.14
CA ARG A 249 14.04 11.14 -14.09
C ARG A 249 13.47 10.47 -12.84
N ARG A 250 12.88 9.31 -13.03
CA ARG A 250 12.32 8.50 -11.94
C ARG A 250 13.45 7.98 -11.03
N PRO A 251 13.22 7.85 -9.70
CA PRO A 251 14.20 7.30 -8.79
C PRO A 251 14.57 5.85 -9.12
N ASP A 252 15.74 5.41 -8.66
CA ASP A 252 16.12 4.01 -8.71
C ASP A 252 15.39 3.23 -7.61
N ASP A 253 14.70 2.15 -7.98
CA ASP A 253 13.99 1.25 -7.06
C ASP A 253 14.76 -0.04 -6.75
N GLY A 254 16.00 -0.16 -7.25
CA GLY A 254 16.85 -1.34 -7.07
C GLY A 254 16.58 -2.47 -8.05
N LEU A 255 15.57 -2.34 -8.92
CA LEU A 255 15.41 -3.20 -10.10
C LEU A 255 16.16 -2.60 -11.28
N ASP A 256 16.80 -3.48 -12.05
CA ASP A 256 17.35 -3.11 -13.36
C ASP A 256 16.26 -2.51 -14.24
N ASP A 257 16.58 -1.45 -14.99
CA ASP A 257 15.61 -0.71 -15.82
C ASP A 257 14.83 -1.62 -16.78
N SER A 258 15.48 -2.67 -17.30
CA SER A 258 14.83 -3.63 -18.19
C SER A 258 13.85 -4.55 -17.44
N GLU A 259 14.21 -4.99 -16.22
CA GLU A 259 13.35 -5.79 -15.35
C GLU A 259 12.13 -4.98 -14.87
N ARG A 260 12.35 -3.73 -14.44
CA ARG A 260 11.28 -2.81 -14.04
C ARG A 260 10.29 -2.60 -15.18
N THR A 261 10.81 -2.32 -16.38
CA THR A 261 9.97 -2.06 -17.56
C THR A 261 9.08 -3.26 -17.90
N ILE A 262 9.63 -4.49 -17.91
CA ILE A 262 8.84 -5.67 -18.22
C ILE A 262 7.84 -6.01 -17.10
N TYR A 263 8.25 -5.87 -15.84
CA TYR A 263 7.40 -6.10 -14.67
C TYR A 263 6.15 -5.21 -14.71
N GLU A 264 6.33 -3.90 -14.86
CA GLU A 264 5.20 -2.98 -14.86
C GLU A 264 4.31 -3.15 -16.11
N ALA A 265 4.91 -3.44 -17.28
CA ALA A 265 4.16 -3.76 -18.49
C ALA A 265 3.29 -5.02 -18.31
N LEU A 266 3.79 -6.04 -17.61
CA LEU A 266 3.01 -7.22 -17.26
C LEU A 266 1.88 -6.90 -16.28
N CYS A 267 2.11 -6.04 -15.30
CA CYS A 267 1.08 -5.58 -14.37
C CYS A 267 -0.03 -4.79 -15.05
N ARG A 268 0.29 -4.04 -16.12
CA ARG A 268 -0.69 -3.35 -16.97
C ARG A 268 -1.30 -4.25 -18.05
N ASN A 269 -0.89 -5.52 -18.12
CA ASN A 269 -1.31 -6.48 -19.15
C ASN A 269 -1.01 -5.98 -20.59
N GLU A 270 0.09 -5.23 -20.76
CA GLU A 270 0.53 -4.65 -22.04
C GLU A 270 1.39 -5.60 -22.87
N VAL A 271 1.82 -6.74 -22.31
CA VAL A 271 2.70 -7.68 -22.98
C VAL A 271 1.86 -8.77 -23.65
N PRO A 272 1.70 -8.76 -24.97
CA PRO A 272 0.87 -9.73 -25.65
C PRO A 272 1.52 -11.11 -25.65
N VAL A 273 0.70 -12.14 -25.43
CA VAL A 273 1.10 -13.53 -25.59
C VAL A 273 0.88 -13.91 -27.05
N SER A 274 1.88 -14.52 -27.69
CA SER A 274 1.74 -14.94 -29.10
C SER A 274 0.55 -15.90 -29.28
N THR A 275 -0.20 -15.74 -30.37
CA THR A 275 -1.33 -16.61 -30.72
C THR A 275 -0.90 -18.07 -30.84
N LYS A 276 0.31 -18.33 -31.34
CA LYS A 276 0.93 -19.67 -31.38
C LYS A 276 1.02 -20.28 -29.98
N ALA A 277 1.56 -19.55 -29.01
CA ALA A 277 1.67 -20.04 -27.63
C ALA A 277 0.29 -20.27 -27.00
N THR A 278 -0.65 -19.34 -27.16
CA THR A 278 -2.01 -19.48 -26.62
C THR A 278 -2.78 -20.64 -27.26
N SER A 279 -2.59 -20.90 -28.56
CA SER A 279 -3.28 -21.98 -29.29
C SER A 279 -2.91 -23.40 -28.82
N GLN A 280 -1.80 -23.53 -28.10
CA GLN A 280 -1.37 -24.82 -27.54
C GLN A 280 -2.00 -25.08 -26.17
N LEU A 281 -2.53 -24.04 -25.50
CA LEU A 281 -3.08 -24.15 -24.15
C LEU A 281 -4.45 -24.84 -24.20
N TYR A 282 -4.70 -25.71 -23.21
CA TYR A 282 -5.96 -26.44 -23.09
C TYR A 282 -6.34 -26.63 -21.63
N CYS A 283 -7.61 -26.97 -21.41
CA CYS A 283 -8.14 -27.37 -20.12
C CYS A 283 -8.42 -28.87 -20.11
N TYR A 284 -8.28 -29.52 -18.96
CA TYR A 284 -8.60 -30.93 -18.78
C TYR A 284 -9.08 -31.23 -17.36
N TYR A 285 -9.71 -32.40 -17.21
CA TYR A 285 -10.04 -32.96 -15.91
C TYR A 285 -8.93 -33.91 -15.46
N LYS A 286 -8.32 -33.61 -14.32
CA LYS A 286 -7.33 -34.49 -13.68
C LYS A 286 -8.06 -35.61 -12.94
N MET A 287 -7.85 -36.85 -13.39
CA MET A 287 -8.51 -38.09 -12.92
C MET A 287 -7.53 -39.24 -12.70
N ASP A 288 -6.27 -38.95 -12.40
CA ASP A 288 -5.17 -39.92 -12.34
C ASP A 288 -5.10 -40.72 -11.03
N ARG A 289 -6.05 -40.51 -10.11
CA ARG A 289 -6.21 -41.31 -8.89
C ARG A 289 -7.64 -41.86 -8.80
N PRO A 290 -7.86 -43.04 -8.20
CA PRO A 290 -9.20 -43.64 -8.08
C PRO A 290 -10.29 -42.70 -7.54
N TYR A 291 -9.95 -41.91 -6.51
CA TYR A 291 -10.87 -40.91 -5.94
C TYR A 291 -11.23 -39.78 -6.92
N LEU A 292 -10.30 -39.38 -7.80
CA LEU A 292 -10.47 -38.25 -8.71
C LEU A 292 -11.38 -38.57 -9.91
N TYR A 293 -11.74 -39.83 -10.15
CA TYR A 293 -12.82 -40.15 -11.07
C TYR A 293 -14.19 -39.66 -10.58
N LEU A 294 -14.36 -39.53 -9.26
CA LEU A 294 -15.60 -39.03 -8.63
C LEU A 294 -15.54 -37.51 -8.40
N ALA A 295 -14.36 -36.98 -8.10
CA ALA A 295 -14.13 -35.58 -7.82
C ALA A 295 -12.90 -35.05 -8.59
N PRO A 296 -13.00 -34.88 -9.93
CA PRO A 296 -11.87 -34.45 -10.73
C PRO A 296 -11.50 -32.99 -10.48
N PHE A 297 -10.20 -32.67 -10.56
CA PHE A 297 -9.79 -31.28 -10.61
C PHE A 297 -9.90 -30.73 -12.03
N LYS A 298 -10.46 -29.53 -12.16
CA LYS A 298 -10.42 -28.73 -13.38
C LYS A 298 -9.04 -28.08 -13.48
N VAL A 299 -8.30 -28.35 -14.54
CA VAL A 299 -6.95 -27.80 -14.73
C VAL A 299 -6.92 -27.02 -16.04
N GLN A 300 -6.41 -25.79 -15.98
CA GLN A 300 -6.13 -24.95 -17.14
C GLN A 300 -4.62 -24.75 -17.26
N ILE A 301 -4.05 -25.09 -18.42
CA ILE A 301 -2.64 -24.80 -18.70
C ILE A 301 -2.49 -23.32 -19.04
N MET A 302 -1.65 -22.61 -18.29
CA MET A 302 -1.32 -21.21 -18.55
C MET A 302 -0.05 -21.10 -19.40
N ARG A 303 0.95 -21.94 -19.15
CA ARG A 303 2.20 -22.08 -19.91
C ARG A 303 2.73 -23.51 -19.84
N PHE A 304 3.45 -23.94 -20.88
CA PHE A 304 4.12 -25.25 -20.89
C PHE A 304 5.59 -25.18 -20.48
N ASN A 305 6.29 -24.08 -20.76
CA ASN A 305 7.73 -23.98 -20.52
C ASN A 305 8.11 -22.70 -19.76
N PRO A 306 8.38 -22.80 -18.44
CA PRO A 306 8.04 -23.91 -17.56
C PRO A 306 6.52 -24.06 -17.41
N LEU A 307 6.13 -25.20 -16.83
CA LEU A 307 4.73 -25.51 -16.62
C LEU A 307 4.13 -24.59 -15.56
N VAL A 308 3.12 -23.82 -15.96
CA VAL A 308 2.30 -22.99 -15.08
C VAL A 308 0.85 -23.37 -15.33
N VAL A 309 0.14 -23.77 -14.27
CA VAL A 309 -1.25 -24.22 -14.37
C VAL A 309 -2.14 -23.53 -13.36
N LEU A 310 -3.40 -23.39 -13.71
CA LEU A 310 -4.45 -22.93 -12.81
C LEU A 310 -5.40 -24.09 -12.51
N PHE A 311 -5.50 -24.44 -11.24
CA PHE A 311 -6.54 -25.31 -10.74
C PHE A 311 -7.79 -24.48 -10.42
N ILE A 312 -8.93 -24.86 -10.97
CA ILE A 312 -10.16 -24.08 -10.90
C ILE A 312 -11.07 -24.59 -9.78
N ASP A 313 -11.64 -23.69 -8.99
CA ASP A 313 -12.59 -23.95 -7.90
C ASP A 313 -12.09 -24.99 -6.88
N VAL A 314 -10.87 -24.81 -6.37
CA VAL A 314 -10.20 -25.79 -5.47
C VAL A 314 -10.24 -25.40 -3.99
N ILE A 315 -10.82 -24.26 -3.65
CA ILE A 315 -11.11 -23.85 -2.28
C ILE A 315 -12.50 -23.22 -2.25
N SER A 316 -13.32 -23.54 -1.25
CA SER A 316 -14.68 -22.98 -1.16
C SER A 316 -14.69 -21.65 -0.40
N ASP A 317 -15.77 -20.89 -0.56
CA ASP A 317 -15.96 -19.62 0.14
C ASP A 317 -15.98 -19.82 1.66
N GLU A 318 -16.58 -20.90 2.15
CA GLU A 318 -16.62 -21.24 3.58
C GLU A 318 -15.22 -21.57 4.12
N GLU A 319 -14.41 -22.28 3.33
CA GLU A 319 -13.01 -22.56 3.70
C GLU A 319 -12.17 -21.29 3.74
N VAL A 320 -12.38 -20.39 2.76
CA VAL A 320 -11.73 -19.07 2.73
C VAL A 320 -12.09 -18.25 3.96
N GLU A 321 -13.38 -18.12 4.29
CA GLU A 321 -13.85 -17.36 5.45
C GLU A 321 -13.25 -17.90 6.76
N MET A 322 -13.23 -19.23 6.92
CA MET A 322 -12.66 -19.87 8.10
C MET A 322 -11.14 -19.62 8.20
N ILE A 323 -10.41 -19.76 7.10
CA ILE A 323 -8.96 -19.47 7.07
C ILE A 323 -8.70 -18.01 7.41
N GLN A 324 -9.48 -17.07 6.85
CA GLN A 324 -9.35 -15.66 7.16
C GLN A 324 -9.66 -15.38 8.65
N LEU A 325 -10.67 -16.01 9.23
CA LEU A 325 -11.02 -15.89 10.64
C LEU A 325 -9.84 -16.28 11.55
N ILE A 326 -9.21 -17.43 11.27
CA ILE A 326 -8.08 -17.96 12.05
C ILE A 326 -6.81 -17.11 11.82
N ALA A 327 -6.61 -16.61 10.60
CA ALA A 327 -5.43 -15.83 10.23
C ALA A 327 -5.44 -14.39 10.74
N LYS A 328 -6.60 -13.71 10.72
CA LYS A 328 -6.76 -12.28 11.12
C LYS A 328 -6.04 -11.91 12.44
N PRO A 329 -6.19 -12.64 13.57
CA PRO A 329 -5.50 -12.29 14.81
C PRO A 329 -3.98 -12.53 14.78
N ARG A 330 -3.50 -13.36 13.85
CA ARG A 330 -2.09 -13.73 13.70
C ARG A 330 -1.34 -12.88 12.66
N LEU A 331 -2.06 -12.07 11.87
CA LEU A 331 -1.49 -11.23 10.83
C LEU A 331 -0.50 -10.21 11.41
N LYS A 332 0.76 -10.33 11.02
CA LYS A 332 1.82 -9.36 11.31
C LYS A 332 2.37 -8.82 9.99
N ARG A 333 3.02 -7.65 10.03
CA ARG A 333 3.75 -7.13 8.85
C ARG A 333 4.71 -8.22 8.38
N ALA A 334 4.70 -8.53 7.09
CA ALA A 334 5.51 -9.60 6.55
C ALA A 334 7.00 -9.29 6.76
N THR A 335 7.72 -10.28 7.30
CA THR A 335 9.18 -10.28 7.35
C THR A 335 9.70 -11.22 6.28
N VAL A 336 10.82 -10.86 5.67
CA VAL A 336 11.54 -11.67 4.69
C VAL A 336 12.77 -12.26 5.37
N GLN A 337 13.16 -13.47 4.96
CA GLN A 337 14.42 -14.05 5.41
C GLN A 337 15.54 -13.47 4.54
N ASN A 338 16.47 -12.74 5.15
CA ASN A 338 17.62 -12.19 4.48
C ASN A 338 18.48 -13.35 3.94
N SER A 339 18.71 -13.39 2.63
CA SER A 339 19.39 -14.51 1.99
C SER A 339 20.87 -14.64 2.36
N ARG A 340 21.49 -13.58 2.89
CA ARG A 340 22.89 -13.58 3.35
C ARG A 340 23.04 -13.90 4.83
N THR A 341 22.16 -13.38 5.67
CA THR A 341 22.28 -13.52 7.15
C THR A 341 21.36 -14.60 7.72
N GLY A 342 20.30 -14.97 7.00
CA GLY A 342 19.26 -15.90 7.47
C GLY A 342 18.28 -15.27 8.48
N GLU A 343 18.44 -13.99 8.81
CA GLU A 343 17.60 -13.27 9.79
C GLU A 343 16.30 -12.73 9.16
N LEU A 344 15.28 -12.51 9.98
CA LEU A 344 14.00 -11.97 9.53
C LEU A 344 14.00 -10.43 9.56
N GLU A 345 13.86 -9.80 8.40
CA GLU A 345 13.84 -8.33 8.25
C GLU A 345 12.51 -7.84 7.66
N THR A 346 12.08 -6.61 7.99
CA THR A 346 10.95 -5.96 7.32
C THR A 346 11.42 -5.31 6.02
N ALA A 347 11.03 -5.90 4.89
CA ALA A 347 11.43 -5.41 3.57
C ALA A 347 10.47 -4.35 3.00
N THR A 348 11.03 -3.33 2.38
CA THR A 348 10.29 -2.34 1.57
C THR A 348 9.73 -2.94 0.28
N TYR A 349 10.38 -3.98 -0.25
CA TYR A 349 10.02 -4.70 -1.48
C TYR A 349 8.86 -5.72 -1.32
N ARG A 350 8.36 -5.92 -0.09
CA ARG A 350 7.19 -6.78 0.18
C ARG A 350 6.24 -6.09 1.16
N ILE A 351 5.16 -5.53 0.64
CA ILE A 351 4.13 -4.86 1.45
C ILE A 351 2.91 -5.77 1.56
N SER A 352 2.93 -6.63 2.59
CA SER A 352 1.80 -7.50 2.94
C SER A 352 1.77 -7.76 4.45
N LYS A 353 0.62 -8.20 4.95
CA LYS A 353 0.54 -8.85 6.26
C LYS A 353 0.48 -10.35 6.07
N SER A 354 1.23 -11.10 6.87
CA SER A 354 1.28 -12.55 6.76
C SER A 354 1.00 -13.24 8.11
N ALA A 355 0.37 -14.40 8.02
CA ALA A 355 0.17 -15.35 9.10
C ALA A 355 0.54 -16.75 8.59
N TRP A 356 0.96 -17.63 9.50
CA TRP A 356 1.32 -19.00 9.18
C TRP A 356 0.39 -19.95 9.94
N LEU A 357 -0.17 -20.92 9.22
CA LEU A 357 -1.13 -21.88 9.75
C LEU A 357 -0.63 -23.32 9.53
N ARG A 358 -0.60 -24.07 10.61
CA ARG A 358 -0.29 -25.52 10.62
C ARG A 358 -1.54 -26.33 10.35
N GLY A 359 -1.38 -27.54 9.82
CA GLY A 359 -2.49 -28.50 9.67
C GLY A 359 -3.19 -28.81 11.00
N THR A 360 -2.46 -28.75 12.11
CA THR A 360 -2.98 -28.93 13.47
C THR A 360 -3.75 -27.72 14.02
N ASP A 361 -3.66 -26.55 13.40
CA ASP A 361 -4.38 -25.35 13.88
C ASP A 361 -5.89 -25.46 13.63
N HIS A 362 -6.30 -26.08 12.52
CA HIS A 362 -7.70 -26.30 12.18
C HIS A 362 -7.87 -27.36 11.09
N GLU A 363 -8.96 -28.13 11.13
CA GLU A 363 -9.25 -29.18 10.16
C GLU A 363 -9.30 -28.70 8.70
N VAL A 364 -9.69 -27.45 8.47
CA VAL A 364 -9.71 -26.85 7.13
C VAL A 364 -8.31 -26.78 6.51
N VAL A 365 -7.28 -26.50 7.32
CA VAL A 365 -5.90 -26.40 6.85
C VAL A 365 -5.36 -27.78 6.50
N ASP A 366 -5.69 -28.79 7.30
CA ASP A 366 -5.36 -30.18 7.00
C ASP A 366 -6.05 -30.69 5.72
N ARG A 367 -7.33 -30.36 5.51
CA ARG A 367 -8.05 -30.65 4.26
C ARG A 367 -7.39 -30.02 3.04
N ILE A 368 -6.95 -28.76 3.16
CA ILE A 368 -6.22 -28.05 2.09
C ILE A 368 -4.91 -28.77 1.76
N ASN A 369 -4.11 -29.17 2.76
CA ASN A 369 -2.87 -29.92 2.52
C ASN A 369 -3.14 -31.23 1.76
N LYS A 370 -4.11 -32.03 2.21
CA LYS A 370 -4.53 -33.27 1.52
C LYS A 370 -4.99 -33.00 0.08
N ARG A 371 -5.68 -31.88 -0.14
CA ARG A 371 -6.11 -31.47 -1.48
C ARG A 371 -4.93 -31.10 -2.38
N ILE A 372 -3.95 -30.36 -1.87
CA ILE A 372 -2.72 -30.02 -2.61
C ILE A 372 -1.98 -31.28 -3.03
N GLU A 373 -1.89 -32.30 -2.16
CA GLU A 373 -1.30 -33.59 -2.52
C GLU A 373 -2.02 -34.25 -3.70
N LEU A 374 -3.36 -34.28 -3.69
CA LEU A 374 -4.16 -34.85 -4.78
C LEU A 374 -4.06 -34.01 -6.06
N MET A 375 -3.96 -32.69 -5.96
CA MET A 375 -3.84 -31.76 -7.09
C MET A 375 -2.48 -31.86 -7.79
N THR A 376 -1.40 -31.98 -7.02
CA THR A 376 -0.02 -31.81 -7.51
C THR A 376 0.75 -33.12 -7.63
N ASN A 377 0.21 -34.21 -7.06
CA ASN A 377 0.91 -35.47 -6.80
C ASN A 377 2.15 -35.37 -5.89
N LEU A 378 2.44 -34.22 -5.31
CA LEU A 378 3.58 -34.02 -4.40
C LEU A 378 3.18 -34.29 -2.95
N ASP A 379 4.08 -34.97 -2.22
CA ASP A 379 3.93 -35.22 -0.80
C ASP A 379 3.94 -33.91 0.00
N GLN A 380 3.20 -33.85 1.11
CA GLN A 380 3.08 -32.65 1.95
C GLN A 380 3.83 -32.76 3.28
N GLU A 381 4.44 -33.90 3.61
CA GLU A 381 5.17 -34.10 4.87
C GLU A 381 6.35 -33.13 5.02
N SER A 382 7.05 -32.85 3.92
CA SER A 382 8.17 -31.89 3.87
C SER A 382 7.75 -30.46 3.52
N SER A 383 6.45 -30.19 3.35
CA SER A 383 5.96 -28.87 2.95
C SER A 383 5.90 -27.87 4.12
N GLU A 384 6.06 -26.58 3.82
CA GLU A 384 5.97 -25.53 4.84
C GLU A 384 4.53 -25.32 5.34
N GLU A 385 4.40 -24.56 6.43
CA GLU A 385 3.10 -24.09 6.92
C GLU A 385 2.36 -23.29 5.84
N LEU A 386 1.02 -23.29 5.89
CA LEU A 386 0.22 -22.53 4.94
C LEU A 386 0.37 -21.04 5.25
N GLN A 387 1.01 -20.30 4.34
CA GLN A 387 1.22 -18.87 4.50
C GLN A 387 0.00 -18.09 4.00
N ILE A 388 -0.70 -17.43 4.89
CA ILE A 388 -1.79 -16.51 4.54
C ILE A 388 -1.23 -15.11 4.38
N ALA A 389 -1.39 -14.52 3.20
CA ALA A 389 -0.98 -13.15 2.93
C ALA A 389 -2.17 -12.27 2.57
N ASN A 390 -2.20 -11.07 3.16
CA ASN A 390 -3.15 -10.01 2.87
C ASN A 390 -2.41 -8.81 2.25
N TYR A 391 -2.79 -8.48 1.02
CA TYR A 391 -2.34 -7.31 0.29
C TYR A 391 -3.49 -6.29 0.26
N GLY A 392 -3.27 -5.16 0.93
CA GLY A 392 -4.11 -3.97 0.79
C GLY A 392 -3.80 -3.21 -0.50
N VAL A 393 -4.41 -2.03 -0.67
CA VAL A 393 -4.09 -1.10 -1.75
C VAL A 393 -2.59 -0.79 -1.74
N GLY A 394 -1.93 -0.90 -2.90
CA GLY A 394 -0.48 -0.74 -3.07
C GLY A 394 0.37 -1.91 -2.53
N GLY A 395 -0.26 -2.91 -1.90
CA GLY A 395 0.40 -4.13 -1.45
C GLY A 395 0.90 -4.94 -2.63
N HIS A 396 2.17 -5.34 -2.60
CA HIS A 396 2.88 -6.00 -3.69
C HIS A 396 4.00 -6.90 -3.14
N TYR A 397 4.64 -7.64 -4.05
CA TYR A 397 5.89 -8.35 -3.81
C TYR A 397 6.73 -8.24 -5.08
N ASP A 398 7.89 -7.59 -4.99
CA ASP A 398 8.83 -7.45 -6.10
C ASP A 398 9.30 -8.79 -6.68
N PRO A 399 9.85 -8.79 -7.92
CA PRO A 399 10.35 -9.99 -8.58
C PRO A 399 11.35 -10.80 -7.72
N HIS A 400 11.00 -12.06 -7.45
CA HIS A 400 11.77 -12.97 -6.61
C HIS A 400 11.71 -14.41 -7.13
N PHE A 401 12.51 -15.26 -6.49
CA PHE A 401 12.46 -16.71 -6.60
C PHE A 401 11.93 -17.30 -5.31
N ASP A 402 11.19 -18.39 -5.42
CA ASP A 402 10.77 -19.14 -4.26
C ASP A 402 11.83 -20.14 -3.80
N PHE A 403 12.75 -20.55 -4.68
CA PHE A 403 13.86 -21.44 -4.34
C PHE A 403 15.11 -20.66 -3.90
N ALA A 404 15.99 -21.32 -3.16
CA ALA A 404 17.30 -20.77 -2.81
C ALA A 404 18.30 -20.97 -3.95
N ARG A 405 19.04 -19.92 -4.28
CA ARG A 405 20.05 -19.94 -5.35
C ARG A 405 21.36 -20.56 -4.85
N SER A 406 22.27 -20.89 -5.77
CA SER A 406 23.55 -21.53 -5.44
C SER A 406 24.46 -20.67 -4.56
N ASP A 407 24.28 -19.35 -4.57
CA ASP A 407 24.93 -18.37 -3.69
C ASP A 407 24.26 -18.26 -2.30
N GLU A 408 23.21 -19.03 -2.03
CA GLU A 408 22.41 -19.00 -0.79
C GLU A 408 22.37 -20.38 -0.09
N PRO A 409 23.53 -21.02 0.16
CA PRO A 409 23.59 -22.44 0.55
C PRO A 409 22.95 -22.77 1.90
N LYS A 410 22.73 -21.75 2.76
CA LYS A 410 22.19 -21.92 4.12
C LYS A 410 20.68 -21.69 4.24
N ALA A 411 20.00 -21.27 3.17
CA ALA A 411 18.62 -20.81 3.23
C ALA A 411 17.62 -21.83 3.85
N PHE A 412 17.84 -23.13 3.62
CA PHE A 412 16.99 -24.20 4.14
C PHE A 412 17.73 -25.21 5.03
N GLU A 413 18.96 -24.89 5.46
CA GLU A 413 19.79 -25.80 6.25
C GLU A 413 19.11 -26.18 7.57
N SER A 414 18.46 -25.21 8.23
CA SER A 414 17.75 -25.41 9.50
C SER A 414 16.46 -26.23 9.37
N LEU A 415 15.80 -26.19 8.21
CA LEU A 415 14.57 -26.97 7.97
C LEU A 415 14.90 -28.43 7.68
N GLY A 416 16.06 -28.72 7.08
CA GLY A 416 16.43 -30.09 6.72
C GLY A 416 15.45 -30.73 5.72
N THR A 417 14.69 -29.94 4.97
CA THR A 417 13.70 -30.40 3.98
C THR A 417 14.18 -30.26 2.54
N GLY A 418 15.36 -29.65 2.31
CA GLY A 418 15.89 -29.38 0.98
C GLY A 418 15.31 -28.10 0.38
N ASN A 419 15.54 -27.84 -0.91
CA ASN A 419 15.06 -26.66 -1.60
C ASN A 419 13.55 -26.77 -1.95
N ARG A 420 12.89 -25.64 -2.22
CA ARG A 420 11.46 -25.58 -2.56
C ARG A 420 11.26 -26.01 -4.00
N ILE A 421 10.69 -27.20 -4.22
CA ILE A 421 10.49 -27.80 -5.55
C ILE A 421 9.33 -27.17 -6.33
N ALA A 422 8.30 -26.71 -5.64
CA ALA A 422 7.09 -26.17 -6.25
C ALA A 422 6.35 -25.22 -5.31
N THR A 423 5.49 -24.39 -5.91
CA THR A 423 4.63 -23.44 -5.21
C THR A 423 3.18 -23.64 -5.64
N ALA A 424 2.27 -23.66 -4.66
CA ALA A 424 0.83 -23.59 -4.87
C ALA A 424 0.26 -22.33 -4.20
N LEU A 425 -0.29 -21.43 -5.02
CA LEU A 425 -0.81 -20.13 -4.60
C LEU A 425 -2.33 -20.07 -4.82
N PHE A 426 -3.09 -20.13 -3.74
CA PHE A 426 -4.55 -20.03 -3.74
C PHE A 426 -4.99 -18.57 -3.71
N TYR A 427 -5.86 -18.18 -4.63
CA TYR A 427 -6.51 -16.87 -4.66
C TYR A 427 -7.80 -16.92 -3.84
N MET A 428 -7.74 -16.43 -2.60
CA MET A 428 -8.90 -16.44 -1.68
C MET A 428 -9.84 -15.26 -1.93
N THR A 429 -9.32 -14.16 -2.47
CA THR A 429 -10.13 -13.05 -2.99
C THR A 429 -9.63 -12.62 -4.37
N GLN A 430 -10.49 -11.90 -5.07
CA GLN A 430 -10.18 -11.30 -6.36
C GLN A 430 -10.30 -9.77 -6.23
N PRO A 431 -9.18 -9.02 -6.32
CA PRO A 431 -9.24 -7.56 -6.37
C PRO A 431 -9.95 -7.11 -7.65
N GLU A 432 -10.56 -5.93 -7.60
CA GLU A 432 -11.26 -5.34 -8.75
C GLU A 432 -10.27 -4.98 -9.85
N ILE A 433 -9.14 -4.37 -9.49
CA ILE A 433 -8.09 -3.97 -10.43
C ILE A 433 -6.71 -4.25 -9.83
N GLY A 434 -5.82 -4.80 -10.66
CA GLY A 434 -4.43 -5.09 -10.30
C GLY A 434 -4.26 -6.41 -9.54
N GLY A 435 -3.16 -6.55 -8.80
CA GLY A 435 -2.91 -7.74 -7.98
C GLY A 435 -2.50 -9.00 -8.77
N GLY A 436 -2.21 -8.91 -10.07
CA GLY A 436 -1.71 -10.01 -10.90
C GLY A 436 -0.48 -10.72 -10.33
N THR A 437 -0.38 -12.03 -10.52
CA THR A 437 0.90 -12.75 -10.40
C THR A 437 1.58 -12.73 -11.76
N VAL A 438 2.76 -12.13 -11.86
CA VAL A 438 3.48 -11.97 -13.12
C VAL A 438 4.79 -12.75 -13.09
N PHE A 439 5.12 -13.38 -14.22
CA PHE A 439 6.39 -14.05 -14.45
C PHE A 439 7.18 -13.22 -15.46
N THR A 440 8.25 -12.57 -15.01
CA THR A 440 8.98 -11.55 -15.79
C THR A 440 9.67 -12.18 -17.00
N GLU A 441 10.38 -13.28 -16.79
CA GLU A 441 11.06 -14.03 -17.85
C GLU A 441 10.07 -14.70 -18.83
N LEU A 442 8.94 -15.22 -18.32
CA LEU A 442 7.91 -15.86 -19.15
C LEU A 442 6.97 -14.88 -19.83
N ARG A 443 7.07 -13.60 -19.50
CA ARG A 443 6.20 -12.55 -20.03
C ARG A 443 4.73 -12.94 -19.91
N THR A 444 4.36 -13.40 -18.71
CA THR A 444 3.04 -13.98 -18.45
C THR A 444 2.41 -13.36 -17.22
N THR A 445 1.16 -12.93 -17.36
CA THR A 445 0.35 -12.42 -16.25
C THR A 445 -0.78 -13.40 -15.97
N VAL A 446 -0.94 -13.77 -14.70
CA VAL A 446 -2.08 -14.53 -14.19
C VAL A 446 -2.84 -13.63 -13.24
N MET A 447 -4.04 -13.21 -13.65
CA MET A 447 -4.90 -12.41 -12.79
C MET A 447 -5.49 -13.26 -11.66
N PRO A 448 -5.62 -12.73 -10.43
CA PRO A 448 -6.26 -13.46 -9.36
C PRO A 448 -7.71 -13.78 -9.75
N SER A 449 -8.08 -15.05 -9.61
CA SER A 449 -9.46 -15.49 -9.78
C SER A 449 -9.85 -16.20 -8.50
N LYS A 450 -10.87 -15.68 -7.82
CA LYS A 450 -11.31 -16.22 -6.52
C LYS A 450 -11.51 -17.73 -6.63
N ASN A 451 -11.10 -18.47 -5.61
CA ASN A 451 -11.23 -19.93 -5.45
C ASN A 451 -10.31 -20.78 -6.33
N ASN A 452 -9.49 -20.17 -7.19
CA ASN A 452 -8.51 -20.90 -8.01
C ASN A 452 -7.15 -20.96 -7.32
N ALA A 453 -6.33 -21.94 -7.70
CA ALA A 453 -4.94 -22.04 -7.26
C ALA A 453 -3.98 -22.08 -8.45
N LEU A 454 -3.01 -21.17 -8.46
CA LEU A 454 -1.90 -21.16 -9.41
C LEU A 454 -0.81 -22.12 -8.91
N PHE A 455 -0.26 -22.93 -9.81
CA PHE A 455 0.80 -23.88 -9.49
C PHE A 455 1.91 -23.87 -10.54
N TRP A 456 3.15 -23.93 -10.07
CA TRP A 456 4.34 -24.08 -10.90
C TRP A 456 5.45 -24.82 -10.13
N TYR A 457 6.39 -25.40 -10.88
CA TYR A 457 7.62 -25.96 -10.32
C TYR A 457 8.70 -24.88 -10.28
N ASN A 458 9.38 -24.76 -9.15
CA ASN A 458 10.51 -23.85 -8.94
C ASN A 458 11.83 -24.46 -9.39
N LEU A 459 11.93 -25.79 -9.35
CA LEU A 459 13.14 -26.54 -9.69
C LEU A 459 12.91 -27.42 -10.91
N TYR A 460 13.96 -27.55 -11.71
CA TYR A 460 14.09 -28.62 -12.69
C TYR A 460 14.06 -30.00 -12.01
N ARG A 461 13.93 -31.07 -12.81
CA ARG A 461 14.06 -32.44 -12.29
C ARG A 461 15.48 -32.79 -11.84
N SER A 462 16.48 -31.99 -12.21
CA SER A 462 17.85 -32.09 -11.68
C SER A 462 17.98 -31.56 -10.26
N GLY A 463 16.99 -30.84 -9.74
CA GLY A 463 17.08 -30.09 -8.48
C GLY A 463 17.64 -28.67 -8.66
N GLU A 464 18.10 -28.31 -9.86
CA GLU A 464 18.54 -26.94 -10.17
C GLU A 464 17.35 -25.98 -10.23
N GLY A 465 17.55 -24.75 -9.75
CA GLY A 465 16.52 -23.70 -9.79
C GLY A 465 16.21 -23.22 -11.21
N ASP A 466 14.92 -23.10 -11.54
CA ASP A 466 14.48 -22.59 -12.82
C ASP A 466 14.37 -21.06 -12.78
N LEU A 467 15.39 -20.38 -13.31
CA LEU A 467 15.44 -18.91 -13.36
C LEU A 467 14.27 -18.26 -14.10
N ARG A 468 13.53 -19.01 -14.93
CA ARG A 468 12.36 -18.46 -15.64
C ARG A 468 11.13 -18.36 -14.76
N THR A 469 11.15 -18.98 -13.58
CA THR A 469 10.08 -18.89 -12.57
C THR A 469 10.16 -17.60 -11.76
N ARG A 470 11.05 -16.67 -12.13
CA ARG A 470 11.12 -15.34 -11.53
C ARG A 470 9.77 -14.66 -11.64
N HIS A 471 9.17 -14.38 -10.48
CA HIS A 471 7.79 -13.93 -10.42
C HIS A 471 7.59 -12.86 -9.36
N ALA A 472 6.51 -12.11 -9.51
CA ALA A 472 6.15 -11.00 -8.65
C ALA A 472 4.63 -10.96 -8.43
N ALA A 473 4.22 -10.29 -7.36
CA ALA A 473 2.83 -9.92 -7.15
C ALA A 473 2.68 -8.42 -7.46
N CYS A 474 1.98 -8.11 -8.56
CA CYS A 474 1.66 -6.74 -8.93
C CYS A 474 0.93 -6.01 -7.80
N PRO A 475 1.12 -4.70 -7.65
CA PRO A 475 0.41 -3.92 -6.64
C PRO A 475 -1.10 -4.02 -6.83
N VAL A 476 -1.85 -4.22 -5.74
CA VAL A 476 -3.32 -4.13 -5.80
C VAL A 476 -3.72 -2.67 -6.01
N LEU A 477 -4.40 -2.37 -7.12
CA LEU A 477 -4.83 -1.01 -7.42
C LEU A 477 -6.17 -0.71 -6.74
N VAL A 478 -7.16 -1.60 -6.89
CA VAL A 478 -8.48 -1.47 -6.27
C VAL A 478 -8.95 -2.80 -5.70
N GLY A 479 -9.47 -2.76 -4.48
CA GLY A 479 -9.95 -3.93 -3.74
C GLY A 479 -8.89 -4.51 -2.81
N LEU A 480 -9.06 -5.79 -2.46
CA LEU A 480 -8.23 -6.51 -1.50
C LEU A 480 -7.84 -7.86 -2.08
N LYS A 481 -6.56 -8.23 -1.94
CA LYS A 481 -6.05 -9.54 -2.37
C LYS A 481 -5.62 -10.33 -1.14
N TRP A 482 -6.32 -11.42 -0.90
CA TRP A 482 -5.92 -12.47 0.03
C TRP A 482 -5.47 -13.70 -0.74
N VAL A 483 -4.34 -14.26 -0.32
CA VAL A 483 -3.82 -15.49 -0.89
C VAL A 483 -3.38 -16.43 0.21
N ALA A 484 -3.44 -17.73 -0.07
CA ALA A 484 -2.78 -18.76 0.73
C ALA A 484 -1.68 -19.37 -0.12
N ASN A 485 -0.43 -19.25 0.32
CA ASN A 485 0.73 -19.77 -0.37
C ASN A 485 1.24 -21.04 0.34
N LYS A 486 1.60 -22.03 -0.46
CA LYS A 486 2.16 -23.29 0.01
C LYS A 486 3.45 -23.58 -0.75
N TRP A 487 4.55 -23.66 -0.01
CA TRP A 487 5.83 -24.11 -0.54
C TRP A 487 6.03 -25.59 -0.23
N ILE A 488 6.37 -26.36 -1.27
CA ILE A 488 6.61 -27.80 -1.20
C ILE A 488 8.10 -28.02 -1.39
N HIS A 489 8.73 -28.82 -0.54
CA HIS A 489 10.16 -29.11 -0.62
C HIS A 489 10.48 -30.39 -1.40
N GLU A 490 11.72 -30.49 -1.87
CA GLU A 490 12.20 -31.60 -2.72
C GLU A 490 12.39 -32.94 -1.98
N ARG A 491 12.69 -32.94 -0.67
CA ARG A 491 12.79 -34.19 0.10
C ARG A 491 11.42 -34.84 0.23
N LYS A 492 11.37 -36.17 0.27
CA LYS A 492 10.15 -37.02 0.20
C LYS A 492 9.47 -37.06 -1.17
N GLN A 493 10.05 -36.41 -2.18
CA GLN A 493 9.55 -36.43 -3.55
C GLN A 493 10.32 -37.38 -4.47
N GLU A 494 11.33 -38.10 -3.96
CA GLU A 494 12.32 -38.86 -4.75
C GLU A 494 11.64 -39.92 -5.64
N PHE A 495 10.57 -40.54 -5.14
CA PHE A 495 9.78 -41.53 -5.87
C PHE A 495 8.55 -40.96 -6.58
N ARG A 496 8.12 -39.74 -6.21
CA ARG A 496 6.94 -39.07 -6.79
C ARG A 496 7.32 -38.21 -8.00
N ARG A 497 8.53 -37.62 -8.00
CA ARG A 497 9.09 -36.80 -9.07
C ARG A 497 10.57 -37.14 -9.28
N PRO A 498 10.87 -38.29 -9.90
CA PRO A 498 12.25 -38.72 -10.09
C PRO A 498 13.01 -37.80 -11.07
N CYS A 499 14.34 -37.78 -10.90
CA CYS A 499 15.25 -37.10 -11.80
C CYS A 499 15.11 -37.65 -13.23
N ALA A 500 15.14 -36.76 -14.22
CA ALA A 500 15.11 -37.17 -15.62
C ALA A 500 16.51 -37.48 -16.15
N LEU A 501 16.63 -38.51 -16.98
CA LEU A 501 17.89 -38.90 -17.63
C LEU A 501 18.30 -37.97 -18.80
N LYS A 502 17.38 -37.10 -19.26
CA LYS A 502 17.61 -36.15 -20.36
C LYS A 502 17.08 -34.77 -19.98
N LEU A 503 17.81 -33.71 -20.35
CA LEU A 503 17.41 -32.32 -20.16
C LEU A 503 16.05 -32.01 -20.83
N SER A 504 15.80 -32.56 -22.01
CA SER A 504 14.54 -32.35 -22.76
C SER A 504 13.28 -32.89 -22.07
N VAL A 505 13.43 -33.79 -21.08
CA VAL A 505 12.33 -34.38 -20.30
C VAL A 505 12.00 -33.52 -19.08
N GLN A 506 12.89 -32.61 -18.68
CA GLN A 506 12.69 -31.76 -17.50
C GLN A 506 11.48 -30.83 -17.65
N GLU A 507 11.11 -30.45 -18.88
CA GLU A 507 10.15 -29.36 -19.17
C GLU A 507 8.85 -29.81 -19.85
N ARG A 508 8.78 -31.04 -20.37
CA ARG A 508 7.69 -31.48 -21.26
C ARG A 508 6.57 -32.24 -20.54
N TYR A 509 6.73 -32.57 -19.26
CA TYR A 509 5.88 -33.58 -18.64
C TYR A 509 4.77 -32.97 -17.77
N VAL A 510 3.65 -32.62 -18.41
CA VAL A 510 2.36 -32.35 -17.73
C VAL A 510 1.84 -33.62 -17.03
N GLY A 511 2.39 -34.80 -17.34
CA GLY A 511 2.00 -36.08 -16.75
C GLY A 511 2.23 -36.17 -15.24
N ASP A 512 3.08 -35.34 -14.63
CA ASP A 512 3.16 -35.24 -13.16
C ASP A 512 1.82 -34.79 -12.55
N LEU A 513 1.01 -34.07 -13.33
CA LEU A 513 -0.35 -33.64 -12.97
C LEU A 513 -1.43 -34.53 -13.58
N GLY A 514 -1.09 -35.69 -14.15
CA GLY A 514 -2.08 -36.65 -14.65
C GLY A 514 -2.76 -36.24 -15.96
N ALA A 515 -2.23 -35.24 -16.67
CA ALA A 515 -2.67 -34.95 -18.02
C ALA A 515 -2.26 -36.08 -18.97
N PRO A 516 -3.10 -36.45 -19.96
CA PRO A 516 -2.62 -37.26 -21.07
C PRO A 516 -1.45 -36.53 -21.74
N GLU A 517 -0.42 -37.28 -22.18
CA GLU A 517 0.58 -36.72 -23.08
C GLU A 517 -0.15 -36.00 -24.22
N PRO A 518 0.32 -34.82 -24.69
CA PRO A 518 -0.28 -34.15 -25.84
C PRO A 518 -0.29 -35.11 -27.03
N ARG A 519 -1.39 -35.86 -27.19
CA ARG A 519 -1.53 -36.89 -28.22
C ARG A 519 -1.47 -36.18 -29.54
N ASN A 520 -0.35 -36.30 -30.26
CA ASN A 520 -0.22 -35.91 -31.66
C ASN A 520 -0.91 -34.57 -31.99
N HIS A 521 -0.64 -33.51 -31.23
CA HIS A 521 -1.11 -32.17 -31.62
C HIS A 521 -0.15 -31.66 -32.70
N PRO A 522 -0.62 -31.31 -33.93
CA PRO A 522 0.25 -30.96 -35.06
C PRO A 522 1.23 -29.81 -34.79
N ASN A 523 0.97 -29.00 -33.76
CA ASN A 523 1.76 -27.83 -33.37
C ASN A 523 2.77 -28.08 -32.24
N ILE A 524 2.90 -29.33 -31.74
CA ILE A 524 3.91 -29.77 -30.76
C ILE A 524 4.68 -30.95 -31.37
N SER A 525 5.03 -30.83 -32.64
CA SER A 525 5.94 -31.78 -33.32
C SER A 525 7.37 -31.55 -32.85
N PRO A 526 8.18 -32.60 -32.63
CA PRO A 526 9.59 -32.45 -32.35
C PRO A 526 10.29 -32.03 -33.64
N PHE A 527 10.56 -30.74 -33.77
CA PHE A 527 11.66 -30.24 -34.58
C PHE A 527 12.68 -29.62 -33.65
#